data_AF-A0A7K4BFI5-F1
#
_entry.id   AF-A0A7K4BFI5-F1
#
_cell.length_a   1.000
_cell.length_b   1.000
_cell.length_c   1.000
_cell.angle_alpha   90.00
_cell.angle_beta   90.00
_cell.angle_gamma   90.00
#
_symmetry.space_group_name_H-M   'P 1'
#
loop_
_entity.id
_entity.type
_entity.pdbx_description
1 polymer ?
#
loop_
_entity_poly.entity_id
_entity_poly.type
_entity_poly.pdbx_seq_one_letter_code
_entity_poly.pdbx_strand_id
1 'polypeptide(L)'
;MGIAEDLAREQRSISVAEFFEKNKHLLGFDSPTRGIITTIKEAVDNALDACEEAEVLPDIFVSIRKVGGDVYRITVEDNGPGIVPDNVPFVFGKLLYGSRFHQIRQSRGQQGIGISAAVLYAQLTTGTPALVISRTGAREKAHRFELMIRTETNEPQIVSREEIDWDRTHGTRIEIEFKSTLAAKKRLLDYLRLTAIVNPHARVTADIDGDVTTFERASDEVPPCPRPVLPHPHGIEFGALKRLADASSGTVEEFLIESFSRVGKKTAGEMIGIAGLKPSRKVRRL
;
A
#
# COMPACT_ATOMS: atom_id res chain seq x y z
N MET A 1 18.40 -26.46 35.69
CA MET A 1 17.66 -25.97 34.50
C MET A 1 18.51 -26.27 33.30
N GLY A 2 17.91 -26.88 32.29
CA GLY A 2 18.61 -27.31 31.09
C GLY A 2 18.91 -26.12 30.18
N ILE A 3 19.99 -26.21 29.40
CA ILE A 3 20.38 -25.21 28.39
C ILE A 3 19.20 -24.82 27.47
N ALA A 4 18.30 -25.76 27.20
CA ALA A 4 17.08 -25.53 26.41
C ALA A 4 16.05 -24.62 27.12
N GLU A 5 15.91 -24.69 28.44
CA GLU A 5 14.98 -23.84 29.21
C GLU A 5 15.51 -22.41 29.33
N ASP A 6 16.83 -22.27 29.43
CA ASP A 6 17.50 -20.96 29.43
C ASP A 6 17.45 -20.31 28.03
N LEU A 7 17.72 -21.08 26.96
CA LEU A 7 17.53 -20.63 25.56
C LEU A 7 16.07 -20.27 25.25
N ALA A 8 15.09 -21.00 25.80
CA ALA A 8 13.67 -20.72 25.60
C ALA A 8 13.24 -19.40 26.27
N ARG A 9 13.84 -19.01 27.39
CA ARG A 9 13.57 -17.70 28.04
C ARG A 9 14.10 -16.51 27.26
N GLU A 10 15.13 -16.72 26.43
CA GLU A 10 15.69 -15.68 25.58
C GLU A 10 14.84 -15.43 24.32
N GLN A 11 13.91 -16.34 23.97
CA GLN A 11 13.01 -16.14 22.84
C GLN A 11 11.99 -15.04 23.15
N ARG A 12 12.03 -13.97 22.35
CA ARG A 12 11.07 -12.85 22.41
C ARG A 12 10.44 -12.63 21.05
N SER A 13 9.18 -12.21 21.04
CA SER A 13 8.52 -11.73 19.82
C SER A 13 9.21 -10.46 19.32
N ILE A 14 9.58 -10.44 18.05
CA ILE A 14 10.21 -9.28 17.40
C ILE A 14 9.12 -8.24 17.12
N SER A 15 9.33 -7.00 17.56
CA SER A 15 8.42 -5.89 17.27
C SER A 15 8.55 -5.44 15.82
N VAL A 16 7.56 -4.73 15.29
CA VAL A 16 7.65 -4.25 13.91
C VAL A 16 8.74 -3.19 13.75
N ALA A 17 9.02 -2.39 14.78
CA ALA A 17 10.17 -1.49 14.76
C ALA A 17 11.49 -2.25 14.73
N GLU A 18 11.66 -3.30 15.54
CA GLU A 18 12.90 -4.07 15.55
C GLU A 18 13.11 -4.78 14.21
N PHE A 19 12.04 -5.33 13.62
CA PHE A 19 12.08 -5.86 12.26
C PHE A 19 12.47 -4.78 11.25
N PHE A 20 11.86 -3.59 11.32
CA PHE A 20 12.14 -2.49 10.41
C PHE A 20 13.59 -1.98 10.54
N GLU A 21 14.10 -1.79 11.76
CA GLU A 21 15.45 -1.29 12.00
C GLU A 21 16.53 -2.24 11.49
N LYS A 22 16.34 -3.55 11.70
CA LYS A 22 17.24 -4.59 11.18
C LYS A 22 17.12 -4.77 9.67
N ASN A 23 15.98 -4.40 9.06
CA ASN A 23 15.65 -4.67 7.66
C ASN A 23 15.30 -3.43 6.83
N LYS A 24 15.82 -2.24 7.15
CA LYS A 24 15.53 -0.97 6.42
C LYS A 24 15.72 -1.10 4.90
N HIS A 25 16.70 -1.90 4.48
CA HIS A 25 17.01 -2.16 3.08
C HIS A 25 15.91 -2.95 2.34
N LEU A 26 15.19 -3.84 3.02
CA LEU A 26 14.08 -4.60 2.43
C LEU A 26 12.90 -3.67 2.07
N LEU A 27 12.77 -2.57 2.79
CA LEU A 27 11.67 -1.61 2.63
C LEU A 27 12.09 -0.36 1.83
N GLY A 28 13.34 -0.29 1.36
CA GLY A 28 13.84 0.82 0.55
C GLY A 28 14.20 2.10 1.34
N PHE A 29 14.46 1.98 2.64
CA PHE A 29 14.84 3.08 3.54
C PHE A 29 16.29 2.95 4.06
N ASP A 30 17.17 2.29 3.30
CA ASP A 30 18.58 2.07 3.64
C ASP A 30 19.44 3.35 3.65
N SER A 31 19.03 4.38 2.90
CA SER A 31 19.74 5.67 2.87
C SER A 31 18.76 6.85 2.92
N PRO A 32 19.17 8.00 3.48
CA PRO A 32 18.31 9.18 3.59
C PRO A 32 17.81 9.63 2.21
N THR A 33 18.69 9.62 1.20
CA THR A 33 18.37 9.93 -0.20
C THR A 33 17.29 9.02 -0.79
N ARG A 34 17.37 7.71 -0.55
CA ARG A 34 16.41 6.73 -1.06
C ARG A 34 15.08 6.82 -0.32
N GLY A 35 15.09 7.21 0.97
CA GLY A 35 13.87 7.42 1.76
C GLY A 35 12.89 8.41 1.12
N ILE A 36 13.36 9.54 0.58
CA ILE A 36 12.50 10.49 -0.17
C ILE A 36 11.88 9.81 -1.38
N ILE A 37 12.70 9.15 -2.22
CA ILE A 37 12.24 8.53 -3.47
C ILE A 37 11.23 7.43 -3.17
N THR A 38 11.50 6.56 -2.20
CA THR A 38 10.59 5.48 -1.79
C THR A 38 9.28 6.07 -1.26
N THR A 39 9.33 7.08 -0.40
CA THR A 39 8.11 7.71 0.14
C THR A 39 7.24 8.32 -0.97
N ILE A 40 7.85 9.08 -1.87
CA ILE A 40 7.13 9.70 -2.99
C ILE A 40 6.59 8.65 -3.93
N LYS A 41 7.36 7.61 -4.24
CA LYS A 41 6.90 6.51 -5.08
C LYS A 41 5.66 5.86 -4.50
N GLU A 42 5.70 5.46 -3.23
CA GLU A 42 4.56 4.79 -2.59
C GLU A 42 3.33 5.72 -2.44
N ALA A 43 3.54 7.01 -2.20
CA ALA A 43 2.44 7.97 -2.11
C ALA A 43 1.82 8.29 -3.47
N VAL A 44 2.63 8.53 -4.51
CA VAL A 44 2.17 8.80 -5.88
C VAL A 44 1.50 7.56 -6.49
N ASP A 45 2.06 6.36 -6.29
CA ASP A 45 1.45 5.11 -6.76
C ASP A 45 0.07 4.90 -6.13
N ASN A 46 -0.09 5.19 -4.83
CA ASN A 46 -1.38 5.10 -4.16
C ASN A 46 -2.38 6.15 -4.62
N ALA A 47 -1.93 7.39 -4.85
CA ALA A 47 -2.75 8.46 -5.41
C ALA A 47 -3.27 8.11 -6.81
N LEU A 48 -2.39 7.62 -7.69
CA LEU A 48 -2.77 7.16 -9.03
C LEU A 48 -3.80 6.02 -8.97
N ASP A 49 -3.52 4.97 -8.18
CA ASP A 49 -4.44 3.84 -8.01
C ASP A 49 -5.82 4.32 -7.48
N ALA A 50 -5.85 5.25 -6.52
CA ALA A 50 -7.09 5.75 -5.93
C ALA A 50 -7.92 6.60 -6.92
N CYS A 51 -7.28 7.45 -7.70
CA CYS A 51 -7.94 8.24 -8.74
C CYS A 51 -8.49 7.36 -9.86
N GLU A 52 -7.72 6.37 -10.32
CA GLU A 52 -8.14 5.42 -11.36
C GLU A 52 -9.31 4.53 -10.90
N GLU A 53 -9.29 4.07 -9.64
CA GLU A 53 -10.41 3.32 -9.04
C GLU A 53 -11.71 4.15 -8.96
N ALA A 54 -11.59 5.46 -8.80
CA ALA A 54 -12.72 6.40 -8.76
C ALA A 54 -13.10 6.96 -10.14
N GLU A 55 -12.43 6.52 -11.21
CA GLU A 55 -12.61 7.05 -12.58
C GLU A 55 -12.40 8.57 -12.68
N VAL A 56 -11.49 9.11 -11.86
CA VAL A 56 -11.12 10.53 -11.85
C VAL A 56 -9.75 10.72 -12.50
N LEU A 57 -9.61 11.73 -13.36
CA LEU A 57 -8.31 12.10 -13.93
C LEU A 57 -7.38 12.61 -12.82
N PRO A 58 -6.25 11.92 -12.55
CA PRO A 58 -5.39 12.26 -11.42
C PRO A 58 -4.79 13.67 -11.56
N ASP A 59 -4.89 14.45 -10.48
CA ASP A 59 -4.16 15.69 -10.26
C ASP A 59 -3.43 15.53 -8.91
N ILE A 60 -2.12 15.35 -8.98
CA ILE A 60 -1.27 14.98 -7.85
C ILE A 60 -0.28 16.11 -7.59
N PHE A 61 -0.29 16.64 -6.38
CA PHE A 61 0.66 17.62 -5.90
C PHE A 61 1.69 16.95 -5.00
N VAL A 62 2.97 17.15 -5.29
CA VAL A 62 4.11 16.67 -4.50
C VAL A 62 4.92 17.88 -4.05
N SER A 63 5.14 18.03 -2.74
CA SER A 63 6.01 19.07 -2.20
C SER A 63 7.11 18.47 -1.33
N ILE A 64 8.32 19.01 -1.44
CA ILE A 64 9.42 18.69 -0.53
C ILE A 64 10.01 20.01 -0.03
N ARG A 65 9.93 20.22 1.28
CA ARG A 65 10.41 21.44 1.93
C ARG A 65 11.37 21.11 3.05
N LYS A 66 12.48 21.84 3.14
CA LYS A 66 13.39 21.75 4.27
C LYS A 66 12.75 22.46 5.48
N VAL A 67 12.55 21.74 6.58
CA VAL A 67 11.93 22.30 7.80
C VAL A 67 12.95 22.70 8.86
N GLY A 68 14.13 22.06 8.87
CA GLY A 68 15.23 22.41 9.78
C GLY A 68 16.29 21.32 9.86
N GLY A 69 17.56 21.70 10.07
CA GLY A 69 18.67 20.74 10.08
C GLY A 69 18.73 19.92 8.80
N ASP A 70 18.69 18.59 8.93
CA ASP A 70 18.58 17.64 7.81
C ASP A 70 17.16 17.04 7.68
N VAL A 71 16.14 17.69 8.24
CA VAL A 71 14.75 17.23 8.18
C VAL A 71 14.01 17.88 7.02
N TYR A 72 13.32 17.05 6.25
CA TYR A 72 12.47 17.46 5.13
C TYR A 72 11.04 17.02 5.38
N ARG A 73 10.10 17.91 5.09
CA ARG A 73 8.67 17.62 4.99
C ARG A 73 8.34 17.23 3.57
N ILE A 74 7.77 16.05 3.41
CA ILE A 74 7.24 15.55 2.15
C ILE A 74 5.73 15.61 2.24
N THR A 75 5.10 16.28 1.28
CA THR A 75 3.66 16.35 1.14
C THR A 75 3.27 15.71 -0.19
N VAL A 76 2.28 14.82 -0.17
CA VAL A 76 1.62 14.33 -1.37
C VAL A 76 0.12 14.51 -1.20
N GLU A 77 -0.51 15.16 -2.17
CA GLU A 77 -1.94 15.46 -2.20
C GLU A 77 -2.51 14.96 -3.52
N ASP A 78 -3.67 14.32 -3.47
CA ASP A 78 -4.41 13.82 -4.62
C ASP A 78 -5.86 14.31 -4.62
N ASN A 79 -6.46 14.29 -5.81
CA ASN A 79 -7.88 14.53 -6.03
C ASN A 79 -8.69 13.22 -6.12
N GLY A 80 -8.24 12.14 -5.48
CA GLY A 80 -8.94 10.86 -5.46
C GLY A 80 -10.22 10.90 -4.63
N PRO A 81 -10.87 9.75 -4.39
CA PRO A 81 -12.15 9.68 -3.67
C PRO A 81 -12.04 9.98 -2.17
N GLY A 82 -10.82 10.19 -1.65
CA GLY A 82 -10.56 10.24 -0.22
C GLY A 82 -10.64 8.86 0.44
N ILE A 83 -10.43 8.83 1.75
CA ILE A 83 -10.46 7.63 2.58
C ILE A 83 -11.48 7.88 3.69
N VAL A 84 -12.35 6.90 3.90
CA VAL A 84 -13.33 6.93 5.00
C VAL A 84 -12.60 7.17 6.32
N PRO A 85 -13.03 8.13 7.16
CA PRO A 85 -12.28 8.58 8.34
C PRO A 85 -11.85 7.45 9.28
N ASP A 86 -12.68 6.43 9.46
CA ASP A 86 -12.38 5.32 10.36
C ASP A 86 -11.35 4.33 9.79
N ASN A 87 -11.14 4.35 8.47
CA ASN A 87 -10.11 3.54 7.79
C ASN A 87 -8.76 4.25 7.71
N VAL A 88 -8.72 5.59 7.79
CA VAL A 88 -7.49 6.40 7.69
C VAL A 88 -6.39 5.89 8.64
N PRO A 89 -6.64 5.66 9.94
CA PRO A 89 -5.61 5.15 10.85
C PRO A 89 -5.00 3.82 10.41
N PHE A 90 -5.80 2.91 9.85
CA PHE A 90 -5.31 1.59 9.44
C PHE A 90 -4.51 1.65 8.14
N VAL A 91 -4.87 2.52 7.19
CA VAL A 91 -4.13 2.66 5.92
C VAL A 91 -2.71 3.18 6.14
N PHE A 92 -2.54 4.13 7.05
CA PHE A 92 -1.25 4.80 7.28
C PHE A 92 -0.50 4.32 8.52
N GLY A 93 -1.20 3.70 9.48
CA GLY A 93 -0.66 3.35 10.79
C GLY A 93 -0.62 1.85 11.09
N LYS A 94 -0.85 0.98 10.09
CA LYS A 94 -0.80 -0.47 10.25
C LYS A 94 -0.07 -1.12 9.07
N LEU A 95 1.03 -1.80 9.35
CA LEU A 95 1.75 -2.55 8.32
C LEU A 95 0.99 -3.81 7.95
N LEU A 96 1.10 -4.23 6.68
CA LEU A 96 0.40 -5.38 6.10
C LEU A 96 -1.13 -5.22 6.15
N TYR A 97 -1.60 -3.98 6.06
CA TYR A 97 -3.00 -3.65 5.96
C TYR A 97 -3.33 -3.16 4.55
N GLY A 98 -4.41 -3.69 3.98
CA GLY A 98 -4.90 -3.26 2.69
C GLY A 98 -5.87 -4.23 2.04
N SER A 99 -6.79 -3.69 1.26
CA SER A 99 -7.75 -4.44 0.45
C SER A 99 -7.08 -5.23 -0.69
N ARG A 100 -5.89 -4.80 -1.12
CA ARG A 100 -5.16 -5.35 -2.29
C ARG A 100 -4.51 -6.72 -2.04
N PHE A 101 -4.27 -7.11 -0.79
CA PHE A 101 -3.55 -8.34 -0.47
C PHE A 101 -4.33 -9.63 -0.77
N HIS A 102 -5.66 -9.56 -0.72
CA HIS A 102 -6.54 -10.73 -0.86
C HIS A 102 -7.09 -10.90 -2.28
N GLN A 103 -6.81 -9.95 -3.17
CA GLN A 103 -7.33 -9.95 -4.54
C GLN A 103 -6.18 -10.09 -5.53
N ILE A 104 -6.30 -11.03 -6.46
CA ILE A 104 -5.38 -11.11 -7.59
C ILE A 104 -5.87 -10.09 -8.62
N ARG A 105 -5.24 -8.91 -8.56
CA ARG A 105 -5.54 -7.78 -9.44
C ARG A 105 -4.23 -7.10 -9.79
N GLN A 106 -4.15 -6.52 -10.99
CA GLN A 106 -3.04 -5.63 -11.32
C GLN A 106 -3.19 -4.33 -10.50
N SER A 107 -2.13 -3.94 -9.80
CA SER A 107 -2.02 -2.68 -9.06
C SER A 107 -0.55 -2.30 -8.93
N ARG A 108 -0.28 -1.03 -8.64
CA ARG A 108 1.11 -0.55 -8.43
C ARG A 108 1.66 -1.06 -7.09
N GLY A 109 0.84 -1.05 -6.05
CA GLY A 109 1.16 -1.62 -4.73
C GLY A 109 0.63 -3.06 -4.56
N GLN A 110 1.47 -3.96 -4.03
CA GLN A 110 1.10 -5.38 -3.79
C GLN A 110 1.04 -5.78 -2.31
N GLN A 111 1.94 -5.25 -1.47
CA GLN A 111 2.22 -5.84 -0.15
C GLN A 111 1.50 -5.14 1.02
N GLY A 112 0.88 -3.97 0.81
CA GLY A 112 0.20 -3.22 1.89
C GLY A 112 1.14 -2.68 2.97
N ILE A 113 2.41 -2.42 2.61
CA ILE A 113 3.43 -1.93 3.53
C ILE A 113 3.97 -0.54 3.17
N GLY A 114 3.81 -0.10 1.91
CA GLY A 114 4.57 1.02 1.36
C GLY A 114 4.46 2.32 2.15
N ILE A 115 3.25 2.88 2.25
CA ILE A 115 3.05 4.16 2.91
C ILE A 115 3.19 4.08 4.44
N SER A 116 2.72 2.99 5.05
CA SER A 116 2.91 2.74 6.50
C SER A 116 4.39 2.60 6.88
N ALA A 117 5.23 2.05 5.99
CA ALA A 117 6.68 2.00 6.18
C ALA A 117 7.31 3.40 6.16
N ALA A 118 6.81 4.32 5.32
CA ALA A 118 7.26 5.71 5.33
C ALA A 118 6.87 6.43 6.63
N VAL A 119 5.66 6.19 7.13
CA VAL A 119 5.20 6.70 8.44
C VAL A 119 6.08 6.17 9.57
N LEU A 120 6.36 4.86 9.60
CA LEU A 120 7.25 4.26 10.58
C LEU A 120 8.68 4.83 10.50
N TYR A 121 9.20 5.01 9.29
CA TYR A 121 10.52 5.59 9.07
C TYR A 121 10.62 7.01 9.63
N ALA A 122 9.60 7.83 9.42
CA ALA A 122 9.53 9.17 9.98
C ALA A 122 9.47 9.17 11.49
N GLN A 123 8.56 8.39 12.07
CA GLN A 123 8.46 8.21 13.51
C GLN A 123 9.80 7.79 14.14
N LEU A 124 10.55 6.88 13.52
CA LEU A 124 11.85 6.41 14.03
C LEU A 124 12.99 7.43 13.85
N THR A 125 12.89 8.35 12.90
CA THR A 125 13.99 9.30 12.59
C THR A 125 13.81 10.69 13.21
N THR A 126 12.57 11.17 13.31
CA THR A 126 12.22 12.50 13.85
C THR A 126 11.32 12.43 15.07
N GLY A 127 10.56 11.35 15.26
CA GLY A 127 9.55 11.24 16.31
C GLY A 127 8.26 12.02 16.01
N THR A 128 8.18 12.67 14.85
CA THR A 128 7.02 13.47 14.44
C THR A 128 5.91 12.55 13.90
N PRO A 129 4.64 12.75 14.28
CA PRO A 129 3.52 12.02 13.69
C PRO A 129 3.34 12.37 12.21
N ALA A 130 2.82 11.43 11.42
CA ALA A 130 2.37 11.70 10.06
C ALA A 130 1.03 12.45 10.11
N LEU A 131 0.91 13.51 9.32
CA LEU A 131 -0.32 14.28 9.21
C LEU A 131 -1.07 13.83 7.96
N VAL A 132 -2.33 13.45 8.13
CA VAL A 132 -3.19 13.02 7.03
C VAL A 132 -4.46 13.84 7.03
N ILE A 133 -4.80 14.43 5.89
CA ILE A 133 -6.09 15.07 5.66
C ILE A 133 -6.82 14.25 4.61
N SER A 134 -8.09 13.93 4.85
CA SER A 134 -8.91 13.26 3.84
C SER A 134 -10.34 13.74 3.85
N ARG A 135 -10.95 13.80 2.67
CA ARG A 135 -12.35 14.17 2.47
C ARG A 135 -12.96 13.28 1.39
N THR A 136 -14.12 12.71 1.68
CA THR A 136 -14.80 11.74 0.80
C THR A 136 -15.82 12.36 -0.15
N GLY A 137 -16.15 13.64 0.01
CA GLY A 137 -17.05 14.33 -0.90
C GLY A 137 -17.42 15.75 -0.46
N ALA A 138 -18.02 16.51 -1.38
CA ALA A 138 -18.30 17.94 -1.20
C ALA A 138 -19.28 18.29 -0.07
N ARG A 139 -20.07 17.32 0.41
CA ARG A 139 -21.01 17.50 1.53
C ARG A 139 -20.43 17.05 2.88
N GLU A 140 -19.35 16.30 2.85
CA GLU A 140 -18.64 15.83 4.04
C GLU A 140 -17.59 16.86 4.43
N LYS A 141 -17.25 16.92 5.71
CA LYS A 141 -16.10 17.70 6.18
C LYS A 141 -14.81 16.93 5.92
N ALA A 142 -13.70 17.67 5.84
CA ALA A 142 -12.39 17.03 5.82
C ALA A 142 -11.97 16.66 7.24
N HIS A 143 -11.29 15.52 7.38
CA HIS A 143 -10.76 15.07 8.65
C HIS A 143 -9.24 15.12 8.62
N ARG A 144 -8.66 15.82 9.59
CA ARG A 144 -7.22 15.90 9.84
C ARG A 144 -6.85 14.94 10.95
N PHE A 145 -5.84 14.11 10.71
CA PHE A 145 -5.31 13.14 11.65
C PHE A 145 -3.81 13.36 11.84
N GLU A 146 -3.35 13.24 13.07
CA GLU A 146 -1.94 12.99 13.36
C GLU A 146 -1.80 11.55 13.82
N LEU A 147 -1.00 10.77 13.09
CA LEU A 147 -0.90 9.33 13.23
C LEU A 147 0.52 8.89 13.56
N MET A 148 0.60 7.92 14.47
CA MET A 148 1.80 7.16 14.80
C MET A 148 1.48 5.67 14.78
N ILE A 149 2.50 4.83 14.84
CA ILE A 149 2.40 3.37 14.87
C ILE A 149 2.90 2.89 16.22
N ARG A 150 2.07 2.14 16.96
CA ARG A 150 2.53 1.36 18.11
C ARG A 150 3.38 0.21 17.60
N THR A 151 4.67 0.28 17.83
CA THR A 151 5.67 -0.59 17.20
C THR A 151 5.64 -2.00 17.77
N GLU A 152 5.19 -2.15 19.01
CA GLU A 152 5.04 -3.42 19.72
C GLU A 152 3.86 -4.23 19.19
N THR A 153 2.75 -3.55 18.87
CA THR A 153 1.49 -4.21 18.50
C THR A 153 1.15 -4.13 17.01
N ASN A 154 1.87 -3.32 16.22
CA ASN A 154 1.50 -2.98 14.84
C ASN A 154 0.07 -2.41 14.74
N GLU A 155 -0.30 -1.53 15.66
CA GLU A 155 -1.61 -0.88 15.65
C GLU A 155 -1.47 0.64 15.53
N PRO A 156 -2.40 1.31 14.85
CA PRO A 156 -2.34 2.75 14.73
C PRO A 156 -2.59 3.43 16.08
N GLN A 157 -1.88 4.53 16.28
CA GLN A 157 -2.06 5.46 17.38
C GLN A 157 -2.46 6.82 16.81
N ILE A 158 -3.70 7.21 17.11
CA ILE A 158 -4.22 8.53 16.75
C ILE A 158 -3.77 9.50 17.84
N VAL A 159 -2.92 10.46 17.47
CA VAL A 159 -2.44 11.53 18.37
C VAL A 159 -3.49 12.64 18.44
N SER A 160 -4.04 13.03 17.29
CA SER A 160 -5.15 13.97 17.19
C SER A 160 -6.06 13.63 16.01
N ARG A 161 -7.35 13.97 16.13
CA ARG A 161 -8.37 13.86 15.09
C ARG A 161 -9.25 15.11 15.15
N GLU A 162 -9.31 15.85 14.06
CA GLU A 162 -10.04 17.11 13.98
C GLU A 162 -10.85 17.16 12.68
N GLU A 163 -12.01 17.81 12.72
CA GLU A 163 -12.74 18.21 11.51
C GLU A 163 -12.26 19.59 11.10
N ILE A 164 -11.90 19.73 9.83
CA ILE A 164 -11.41 21.00 9.27
C ILE A 164 -12.19 21.35 8.01
N ASP A 165 -12.23 22.64 7.70
CA ASP A 165 -12.60 23.11 6.38
C ASP A 165 -11.41 22.93 5.45
N TRP A 166 -11.68 22.36 4.28
CA TRP A 166 -10.67 22.12 3.25
C TRP A 166 -11.24 22.54 1.90
N ASP A 167 -10.40 23.20 1.10
CA ASP A 167 -10.76 23.77 -0.20
C ASP A 167 -11.03 22.70 -1.27
N ARG A 168 -10.50 21.49 -1.08
CA ARG A 168 -10.76 20.35 -1.98
C ARG A 168 -12.13 19.72 -1.72
N THR A 169 -12.80 19.32 -2.78
CA THR A 169 -14.10 18.63 -2.74
C THR A 169 -13.97 17.18 -2.26
N HIS A 170 -12.91 16.51 -2.65
CA HIS A 170 -12.53 15.17 -2.23
C HIS A 170 -11.02 15.01 -2.47
N GLY A 171 -10.41 14.05 -1.79
CA GLY A 171 -8.99 13.77 -1.94
C GLY A 171 -8.33 13.34 -0.64
N THR A 172 -7.05 13.03 -0.74
CA THR A 172 -6.20 12.73 0.41
C THR A 172 -4.91 13.54 0.32
N ARG A 173 -4.45 14.04 1.46
CA ARG A 173 -3.14 14.67 1.63
C ARG A 173 -2.41 13.99 2.76
N ILE A 174 -1.17 13.60 2.52
CA ILE A 174 -0.27 13.06 3.54
C ILE A 174 0.97 13.95 3.64
N GLU A 175 1.35 14.26 4.87
CA GLU A 175 2.59 14.95 5.22
C GLU A 175 3.42 14.10 6.18
N ILE A 176 4.68 13.90 5.82
CA ILE A 176 5.62 13.10 6.59
C ILE A 176 6.94 13.87 6.71
N GLU A 177 7.51 13.90 7.92
CA GLU A 177 8.78 14.57 8.20
C GLU A 177 9.86 13.57 8.63
N PHE A 178 10.96 13.51 7.89
CA PHE A 178 12.09 12.66 8.27
C PHE A 178 13.45 13.25 7.88
N LYS A 179 14.50 12.72 8.52
CA LYS A 179 15.88 13.09 8.21
C LYS A 179 16.25 12.59 6.81
N SER A 180 16.62 13.50 5.91
CA SER A 180 16.92 13.19 4.51
C SER A 180 17.91 14.17 3.87
N THR A 181 18.11 14.07 2.56
CA THR A 181 18.92 14.97 1.74
C THR A 181 18.36 15.06 0.32
N LEU A 182 18.39 16.27 -0.25
CA LEU A 182 18.01 16.52 -1.65
C LEU A 182 19.15 16.25 -2.65
N ALA A 183 20.23 15.56 -2.24
CA ALA A 183 21.34 15.21 -3.13
C ALA A 183 20.90 14.50 -4.42
N ALA A 184 19.80 13.73 -4.40
CA ALA A 184 19.24 13.07 -5.57
C ALA A 184 18.01 13.77 -6.18
N LYS A 185 17.90 15.11 -6.06
CA LYS A 185 16.83 15.91 -6.68
C LYS A 185 16.63 15.59 -8.17
N LYS A 186 17.72 15.45 -8.93
CA LYS A 186 17.65 15.06 -10.35
C LYS A 186 16.96 13.71 -10.57
N ARG A 187 17.34 12.68 -9.79
CA ARG A 187 16.76 11.34 -9.89
C ARG A 187 15.29 11.33 -9.51
N LEU A 188 14.90 12.14 -8.53
CA LEU A 188 13.50 12.31 -8.15
C LEU A 188 12.69 12.94 -9.30
N LEU A 189 13.18 14.02 -9.91
CA LEU A 189 12.54 14.63 -11.06
C LEU A 189 12.46 13.66 -12.25
N ASP A 190 13.51 12.86 -12.48
CA ASP A 190 13.49 11.81 -13.51
C ASP A 190 12.42 10.75 -13.21
N TYR A 191 12.25 10.34 -11.95
CA TYR A 191 11.18 9.42 -11.54
C TYR A 191 9.78 10.01 -11.82
N LEU A 192 9.53 11.26 -11.42
CA LEU A 192 8.23 11.91 -11.64
C LEU A 192 7.96 12.11 -13.14
N ARG A 193 8.98 12.48 -13.91
CA ARG A 193 8.90 12.58 -15.37
C ARG A 193 8.55 11.25 -16.02
N LEU A 194 9.26 10.18 -15.66
CA LEU A 194 8.98 8.84 -16.19
C LEU A 194 7.57 8.40 -15.79
N THR A 195 7.15 8.67 -14.56
CA THR A 195 5.79 8.38 -14.08
C THR A 195 4.74 9.12 -14.90
N ALA A 196 4.93 10.40 -15.20
CA ALA A 196 4.03 11.15 -16.07
C ALA A 196 4.00 10.61 -17.52
N ILE A 197 5.13 10.11 -18.04
CA ILE A 197 5.18 9.50 -19.38
C ILE A 197 4.34 8.22 -19.46
N VAL A 198 4.41 7.32 -18.47
CA VAL A 198 3.61 6.08 -18.46
C VAL A 198 2.15 6.30 -18.02
N ASN A 199 1.82 7.44 -17.41
CA ASN A 199 0.47 7.79 -16.96
C ASN A 199 0.03 9.10 -17.64
N PRO A 200 -0.22 9.09 -18.96
CA PRO A 200 -0.50 10.30 -19.73
C PRO A 200 -1.80 11.00 -19.30
N HIS A 201 -2.70 10.33 -18.58
CA HIS A 201 -3.93 10.88 -18.02
C HIS A 201 -3.73 11.64 -16.70
N ALA A 202 -2.55 11.53 -16.08
CA ALA A 202 -2.24 12.16 -14.80
C ALA A 202 -1.53 13.50 -15.00
N ARG A 203 -1.90 14.48 -14.17
CA ARG A 203 -1.16 15.72 -13.98
C ARG A 203 -0.39 15.63 -12.66
N VAL A 204 0.90 15.94 -12.69
CA VAL A 204 1.76 15.91 -11.50
C VAL A 204 2.48 17.24 -11.35
N THR A 205 2.21 17.96 -10.26
CA THR A 205 2.92 19.19 -9.92
C THR A 205 3.90 18.90 -8.78
N ALA A 206 5.19 19.12 -9.02
CA ALA A 206 6.27 18.90 -8.07
C ALA A 206 6.89 20.23 -7.64
N ASP A 207 6.81 20.55 -6.36
CA ASP A 207 7.45 21.71 -5.73
C ASP A 207 8.60 21.22 -4.83
N ILE A 208 9.84 21.31 -5.34
CA ILE A 208 11.03 20.84 -4.63
C ILE A 208 11.84 22.04 -4.18
N ASP A 209 11.59 22.43 -2.93
CA ASP A 209 12.22 23.57 -2.27
C ASP A 209 12.02 24.92 -3.01
N GLY A 210 10.85 25.08 -3.65
CA GLY A 210 10.46 26.33 -4.33
C GLY A 210 10.59 26.24 -5.85
N ASP A 211 11.34 25.26 -6.34
CA ASP A 211 11.40 24.97 -7.76
C ASP A 211 10.19 24.13 -8.16
N VAL A 212 9.21 24.80 -8.78
CA VAL A 212 7.97 24.17 -9.26
C VAL A 212 8.17 23.63 -10.67
N THR A 213 7.91 22.34 -10.84
CA THR A 213 7.85 21.66 -12.15
C THR A 213 6.48 21.01 -12.29
N THR A 214 5.78 21.29 -13.38
CA THR A 214 4.49 20.64 -13.68
C THR A 214 4.63 19.73 -14.87
N PHE A 215 4.18 18.49 -14.72
CA PHE A 215 4.00 17.52 -15.78
C PHE A 215 2.51 17.49 -16.12
N GLU A 216 2.15 18.15 -17.24
CA GLU A 216 0.77 18.21 -17.71
C GLU A 216 0.32 16.87 -18.28
N ARG A 217 -0.99 16.60 -18.17
CA ARG A 217 -1.59 15.43 -18.80
C ARG A 217 -1.57 15.57 -20.32
N ALA A 218 -1.36 14.44 -21.00
CA ALA A 218 -1.43 14.30 -22.44
C ALA A 218 -2.72 13.59 -22.91
N SER A 219 -3.50 13.03 -22.00
CA SER A 219 -4.77 12.36 -22.25
C SER A 219 -5.83 12.81 -21.25
N ASP A 220 -7.08 12.89 -21.70
CA ASP A 220 -8.26 13.11 -20.86
C ASP A 220 -9.08 11.82 -20.67
N GLU A 221 -8.55 10.68 -21.10
CA GLU A 221 -9.16 9.36 -20.91
C GLU A 221 -8.56 8.65 -19.70
N VAL A 222 -9.41 8.26 -18.74
CA VAL A 222 -8.99 7.43 -17.60
C VAL A 222 -8.89 5.97 -18.06
N PRO A 223 -7.76 5.28 -17.83
CA PRO A 223 -7.64 3.86 -18.15
C PRO A 223 -8.68 3.01 -17.40
N PRO A 224 -9.20 1.93 -18.01
CA PRO A 224 -10.15 1.06 -17.32
C PRO A 224 -9.50 0.39 -16.11
N CYS A 225 -10.16 0.46 -14.95
CA CYS A 225 -9.64 -0.15 -13.73
C CYS A 225 -9.57 -1.68 -13.88
N PRO A 226 -8.43 -2.33 -13.56
CA PRO A 226 -8.30 -3.77 -13.63
C PRO A 226 -9.28 -4.45 -12.66
N ARG A 227 -9.87 -5.57 -13.10
CA ARG A 227 -10.82 -6.32 -12.28
C ARG A 227 -10.12 -7.46 -11.54
N PRO A 228 -10.53 -7.79 -10.31
CA PRO A 228 -10.05 -8.99 -9.61
C PRO A 228 -10.36 -10.25 -10.42
N VAL A 229 -9.40 -11.18 -10.47
CA VAL A 229 -9.54 -12.47 -11.15
C VAL A 229 -9.24 -13.63 -10.20
N LEU A 230 -9.75 -14.81 -10.54
CA LEU A 230 -9.38 -16.05 -9.87
C LEU A 230 -7.93 -16.45 -10.22
N PRO A 231 -7.20 -17.14 -9.31
CA PRO A 231 -5.88 -17.67 -9.62
C PRO A 231 -5.93 -18.67 -10.77
N HIS A 232 -4.91 -18.67 -11.62
CA HIS A 232 -4.73 -19.75 -12.59
C HIS A 232 -4.10 -20.99 -11.89
N PRO A 233 -4.50 -22.24 -12.21
CA PRO A 233 -3.96 -23.43 -11.55
C PRO A 233 -2.44 -23.57 -11.70
N HIS A 234 -1.91 -23.24 -12.88
CA HIS A 234 -0.47 -23.23 -13.13
C HIS A 234 0.19 -22.10 -12.33
N GLY A 235 1.08 -22.46 -11.40
CA GLY A 235 1.76 -21.54 -10.48
C GLY A 235 1.22 -21.56 -9.05
N ILE A 236 0.19 -22.36 -8.77
CA ILE A 236 -0.33 -22.51 -7.41
C ILE A 236 0.52 -23.53 -6.64
N GLU A 237 1.08 -23.08 -5.52
CA GLU A 237 1.82 -23.92 -4.58
C GLU A 237 0.94 -24.46 -3.46
N PHE A 238 1.45 -25.45 -2.73
CA PHE A 238 0.72 -26.16 -1.68
C PHE A 238 0.09 -25.22 -0.64
N GLY A 239 0.81 -24.19 -0.18
CA GLY A 239 0.28 -23.26 0.82
C GLY A 239 -0.93 -22.48 0.32
N ALA A 240 -0.92 -22.02 -0.93
CA ALA A 240 -2.06 -21.33 -1.54
C ALA A 240 -3.22 -22.30 -1.80
N LEU A 241 -2.93 -23.48 -2.33
CA LEU A 241 -3.92 -24.54 -2.54
C LEU A 241 -4.63 -24.91 -1.24
N LYS A 242 -3.87 -25.10 -0.16
CA LYS A 242 -4.41 -25.44 1.16
C LYS A 242 -5.35 -24.35 1.67
N ARG A 243 -4.95 -23.07 1.62
CA ARG A 243 -5.81 -21.95 2.03
C ARG A 243 -7.11 -21.90 1.24
N LEU A 244 -7.04 -22.08 -0.08
CA LEU A 244 -8.23 -22.10 -0.95
C LEU A 244 -9.13 -23.31 -0.62
N ALA A 245 -8.53 -24.47 -0.37
CA ALA A 245 -9.24 -25.69 -0.01
C ALA A 245 -9.93 -25.58 1.36
N ASP A 246 -9.25 -25.03 2.37
CA ASP A 246 -9.77 -24.81 3.72
C ASP A 246 -10.98 -23.85 3.71
N ALA A 247 -10.93 -22.82 2.85
CA ALA A 247 -12.03 -21.87 2.66
C ALA A 247 -13.24 -22.47 1.93
N SER A 248 -13.06 -23.54 1.16
CA SER A 248 -14.14 -24.19 0.41
C SER A 248 -14.92 -25.21 1.24
N SER A 249 -16.21 -25.36 0.95
CA SER A 249 -17.10 -26.39 1.52
C SER A 249 -17.66 -27.36 0.47
N GLY A 250 -17.27 -27.16 -0.79
CA GLY A 250 -17.75 -27.91 -1.94
C GLY A 250 -17.15 -29.30 -2.09
N THR A 251 -17.53 -29.95 -3.17
CA THR A 251 -16.85 -31.13 -3.72
C THR A 251 -15.55 -30.73 -4.42
N VAL A 252 -14.67 -31.70 -4.69
CA VAL A 252 -13.39 -31.43 -5.40
C VAL A 252 -13.66 -30.80 -6.77
N GLU A 253 -14.69 -31.27 -7.47
CA GLU A 253 -15.07 -30.73 -8.77
C GLU A 253 -15.54 -29.27 -8.69
N GLU A 254 -16.47 -28.96 -7.78
CA GLU A 254 -16.95 -27.58 -7.55
C GLU A 254 -15.80 -26.65 -7.19
N PHE A 255 -14.93 -27.08 -6.27
CA PHE A 255 -13.77 -26.31 -5.85
C PHE A 255 -12.85 -25.94 -7.01
N LEU A 256 -12.52 -26.92 -7.87
CA LEU A 256 -11.64 -26.67 -9.01
C LEU A 256 -12.25 -25.68 -10.01
N ILE A 257 -13.56 -25.72 -10.22
CA ILE A 257 -14.27 -24.83 -11.16
C ILE A 257 -14.42 -23.42 -10.58
N GLU A 258 -14.79 -23.30 -9.31
CA GLU A 258 -15.11 -22.01 -8.69
C GLU A 258 -13.88 -21.25 -8.19
N SER A 259 -12.80 -21.96 -7.83
CA SER A 259 -11.63 -21.34 -7.20
C SER A 259 -10.53 -20.98 -8.19
N PHE A 260 -10.60 -21.45 -9.44
CA PHE A 260 -9.54 -21.26 -10.42
C PHE A 260 -10.04 -20.72 -11.75
N SER A 261 -9.24 -19.84 -12.34
CA SER A 261 -9.45 -19.31 -13.68
C SER A 261 -9.21 -20.40 -14.74
N ARG A 262 -10.03 -20.39 -15.79
CA ARG A 262 -9.96 -21.30 -16.96
C ARG A 262 -10.13 -22.80 -16.62
N VAL A 263 -10.77 -23.14 -15.51
CA VAL A 263 -11.10 -24.53 -15.17
C VAL A 263 -12.60 -24.76 -15.38
N GLY A 264 -12.93 -25.48 -16.46
CA GLY A 264 -14.29 -25.97 -16.70
C GLY A 264 -14.48 -27.42 -16.24
N LYS A 265 -15.72 -27.94 -16.34
CA LYS A 265 -16.05 -29.33 -15.94
C LYS A 265 -15.13 -30.39 -16.55
N LYS A 266 -14.85 -30.29 -17.85
CA LYS A 266 -13.97 -31.24 -18.56
C LYS A 266 -12.56 -31.24 -17.97
N THR A 267 -11.96 -30.06 -17.84
CA THR A 267 -10.60 -29.87 -17.30
C THR A 267 -10.54 -30.31 -15.83
N ALA A 268 -11.53 -29.97 -15.02
CA ALA A 268 -11.62 -30.43 -13.64
C ALA A 268 -11.64 -31.97 -13.56
N GLY A 269 -12.43 -32.63 -14.41
CA GLY A 269 -12.47 -34.09 -14.51
C GLY A 269 -11.13 -34.72 -14.88
N GLU A 270 -10.41 -34.14 -15.85
CA GLU A 270 -9.06 -34.57 -16.24
C GLU A 270 -8.07 -34.42 -15.08
N MET A 271 -8.07 -33.26 -14.40
CA MET A 271 -7.21 -33.00 -13.24
C MET A 271 -7.49 -33.98 -12.09
N ILE A 272 -8.76 -34.24 -11.78
CA ILE A 272 -9.20 -35.19 -10.75
C ILE A 272 -8.76 -36.61 -11.11
N GLY A 273 -8.87 -36.99 -12.39
CA GLY A 273 -8.45 -38.29 -12.90
C GLY A 273 -6.95 -38.52 -12.75
N ILE A 274 -6.14 -37.52 -13.11
CA ILE A 274 -4.67 -37.56 -12.94
C ILE A 274 -4.31 -37.66 -11.45
N ALA A 275 -5.01 -36.93 -10.59
CA ALA A 275 -4.78 -36.93 -9.14
C ALA A 275 -5.29 -38.20 -8.42
N GLY A 276 -6.03 -39.08 -9.11
CA GLY A 276 -6.61 -40.28 -8.50
C GLY A 276 -7.69 -39.98 -7.44
N LEU A 277 -8.38 -38.84 -7.55
CA LEU A 277 -9.40 -38.39 -6.60
C LEU A 277 -10.82 -38.72 -7.07
N LYS A 278 -11.77 -38.75 -6.15
CA LYS A 278 -13.21 -38.85 -6.48
C LYS A 278 -13.81 -37.45 -6.62
N PRO A 279 -14.54 -37.13 -7.72
CA PRO A 279 -15.14 -35.81 -7.91
C PRO A 279 -16.04 -35.38 -6.74
N SER A 280 -16.84 -36.31 -6.21
CA SER A 280 -17.79 -36.07 -5.12
C SER A 280 -17.18 -35.99 -3.72
N ARG A 281 -15.86 -36.21 -3.58
CA ARG A 281 -15.18 -36.09 -2.29
C ARG A 281 -15.27 -34.64 -1.83
N LYS A 282 -15.45 -34.43 -0.52
CA LYS A 282 -15.44 -33.08 0.06
C LYS A 282 -14.00 -32.57 0.17
N VAL A 283 -13.78 -31.33 -0.25
CA VAL A 283 -12.46 -30.68 -0.31
C VAL A 283 -11.80 -30.62 1.06
N ARG A 284 -12.56 -30.32 2.11
CA ARG A 284 -12.09 -30.32 3.51
C ARG A 284 -11.61 -31.68 4.04
N ARG A 285 -11.86 -32.76 3.30
CA ARG A 285 -11.44 -34.12 3.66
C ARG A 285 -10.34 -34.63 2.73
N LEU A 286 -9.67 -33.76 1.99
CA LEU A 286 -8.48 -34.08 1.21
C LEU A 286 -7.25 -34.17 2.11
#